data_AF-A0A6N8W858-F1
#
_entry.id   AF-A0A6N8W858-F1
#
_cell.length_a   1.000
_cell.length_b   1.000
_cell.length_c   1.000
_cell.angle_alpha   90.00
_cell.angle_beta   90.00
_cell.angle_gamma   90.00
#
_symmetry.space_group_name_H-M   'P 1'
#
loop_
_entity.id
_entity.type
_entity.pdbx_description
1 polymer ?
#
loop_
_entity_poly.entity_id
_entity_poly.type
_entity_poly.pdbx_seq_one_letter_code
_entity_poly.pdbx_strand_id
1 'polypeptide(L)'
;MKITEVNAVGLRGATPEGGWSEELKEEDCVHTLVFVETDEGVTGYGSVFTNDGLVLAALEVLRPLLIGQSAIEPERVSERLHQNTFWLGRGGSVTHTLSGIDIAMWDILGKVTGQ
;
A
#
# COMPACT_ATOMS: atom_id res chain seq x y z
N MET A 1 18.04 2.78 -7.04
CA MET A 1 16.58 2.67 -7.15
C MET A 1 15.90 3.28 -5.93
N LYS A 2 15.38 4.50 -6.09
CA LYS A 2 14.68 5.25 -5.05
C LYS A 2 13.21 5.41 -5.40
N ILE A 3 12.36 5.42 -4.38
CA ILE A 3 10.92 5.68 -4.51
C ILE A 3 10.71 7.15 -4.89
N THR A 4 9.97 7.38 -5.98
CA THR A 4 9.63 8.71 -6.49
C THR A 4 8.17 9.07 -6.29
N GLU A 5 7.28 8.09 -6.27
CA GLU A 5 5.84 8.29 -6.15
C GLU A 5 5.18 7.07 -5.48
N VAL A 6 4.05 7.31 -4.81
CA VAL A 6 3.19 6.26 -4.24
C VAL A 6 1.74 6.66 -4.43
N ASN A 7 0.94 5.78 -5.03
CA ASN A 7 -0.47 6.06 -5.32
C ASN A 7 -1.35 4.86 -4.99
N ALA A 8 -2.66 5.05 -5.00
CA ALA A 8 -3.62 3.99 -4.73
C ALA A 8 -4.91 4.16 -5.55
N VAL A 9 -5.53 3.03 -5.89
CA VAL A 9 -6.81 3.00 -6.62
C VAL A 9 -7.74 1.99 -5.96
N GLY A 10 -8.92 2.46 -5.55
CA GLY A 10 -9.98 1.64 -4.99
C GLY A 10 -10.65 0.78 -6.04
N LEU A 11 -10.91 -0.48 -5.71
CA LEU A 11 -11.62 -1.40 -6.57
C LEU A 11 -13.11 -1.39 -6.22
N ARG A 12 -13.94 -1.35 -7.26
CA ARG A 12 -15.40 -1.37 -7.22
C ARG A 12 -15.91 -2.34 -8.27
N GLY A 13 -17.05 -2.96 -8.00
CA GLY A 13 -17.69 -3.93 -8.88
C GLY A 13 -18.33 -5.09 -8.11
N ALA A 14 -18.94 -6.02 -8.86
CA ALA A 14 -19.62 -7.18 -8.30
C ALA A 14 -18.67 -8.02 -7.43
N THR A 15 -19.05 -8.18 -6.16
CA THR A 15 -18.37 -9.04 -5.18
C THR A 15 -19.35 -10.15 -4.77
N PRO A 16 -18.91 -11.40 -4.61
CA PRO A 16 -19.77 -12.46 -4.09
C PRO A 16 -20.31 -12.12 -2.69
N GLU A 17 -21.50 -12.60 -2.36
CA GLU A 17 -22.07 -12.43 -1.02
C GLU A 17 -21.14 -13.01 0.04
N GLY A 18 -20.89 -12.21 1.08
CA GLY A 18 -19.97 -12.55 2.16
C GLY A 18 -20.65 -13.23 3.35
N GLY A 19 -21.99 -13.24 3.40
CA GLY A 19 -22.77 -13.72 4.53
C GLY A 19 -22.86 -12.70 5.68
N TRP A 20 -22.70 -11.41 5.37
CA TRP A 20 -22.79 -10.33 6.35
C TRP A 20 -24.23 -9.82 6.47
N SER A 21 -24.58 -9.22 7.62
CA SER A 21 -25.92 -8.62 7.78
C SER A 21 -26.16 -7.46 6.82
N GLU A 22 -25.11 -6.71 6.52
CA GLU A 22 -25.07 -5.68 5.49
C GLU A 22 -24.11 -6.16 4.40
N GLU A 23 -24.66 -6.66 3.29
CA GLU A 23 -23.87 -7.13 2.16
C GLU A 23 -23.22 -5.97 1.41
N LEU A 24 -22.07 -6.26 0.79
CA LEU A 24 -21.36 -5.30 -0.06
C LEU A 24 -22.12 -5.07 -1.36
N LYS A 25 -22.18 -3.81 -1.77
CA LYS A 25 -22.73 -3.39 -3.06
C LYS A 25 -21.61 -3.14 -4.06
N GLU A 26 -21.96 -3.03 -5.34
CA GLU A 26 -20.97 -2.82 -6.40
C GLU A 26 -20.20 -1.50 -6.25
N GLU A 27 -20.84 -0.49 -5.68
CA GLU A 27 -20.24 0.81 -5.38
C GLU A 27 -19.30 0.82 -4.16
N ASP A 28 -19.37 -0.20 -3.31
CA ASP A 28 -18.57 -0.29 -2.10
C ASP A 28 -17.12 -0.63 -2.44
N CYS A 29 -16.20 0.14 -1.88
CA CYS A 29 -14.78 -0.12 -2.00
C CYS A 29 -14.26 -0.73 -0.70
N VAL A 30 -13.88 -2.00 -0.72
CA VAL A 30 -13.22 -2.66 0.42
C VAL A 30 -11.82 -3.17 0.10
N HIS A 31 -11.42 -3.05 -1.17
CA HIS A 31 -10.09 -3.38 -1.66
C HIS A 31 -9.45 -2.20 -2.36
N THR A 32 -8.16 -1.99 -2.13
CA THR A 32 -7.40 -0.92 -2.78
C THR A 32 -6.07 -1.46 -3.26
N LEU A 33 -5.71 -1.13 -4.51
CA LEU A 33 -4.39 -1.35 -5.05
C LEU A 33 -3.46 -0.22 -4.64
N VAL A 34 -2.20 -0.55 -4.36
CA VAL A 34 -1.14 0.41 -4.01
C VAL A 34 -0.01 0.27 -5.01
N PHE A 35 0.48 1.40 -5.50
CA PHE A 35 1.52 1.48 -6.53
C PHE A 35 2.73 2.22 -5.96
N VAL A 36 3.93 1.69 -6.15
CA VAL A 36 5.19 2.35 -5.79
C VAL A 36 6.02 2.51 -7.05
N GLU A 37 6.38 3.75 -7.40
CA GLU A 37 7.18 4.04 -8.58
C GLU A 37 8.60 4.45 -8.19
N THR A 38 9.56 4.18 -9.07
CA THR A 38 10.98 4.42 -8.82
C THR A 38 11.62 5.35 -9.86
N ASP A 39 12.77 5.94 -9.48
CA ASP A 39 13.61 6.78 -10.35
C ASP A 39 14.22 6.05 -11.55
N GLU A 40 14.16 4.72 -11.55
CA GLU A 40 14.63 3.85 -12.63
C GLU A 40 13.49 3.30 -13.50
N GLY A 41 12.24 3.77 -13.28
CA GLY A 41 11.08 3.41 -14.09
C GLY A 41 10.47 2.05 -13.77
N VAL A 42 10.88 1.40 -12.67
CA VAL A 42 10.25 0.16 -12.18
C VAL A 42 9.10 0.52 -11.24
N THR A 43 7.94 -0.10 -11.47
CA THR A 43 6.75 0.05 -10.61
C THR A 43 6.44 -1.26 -9.89
N GLY A 44 6.21 -1.16 -8.59
CA GLY A 44 5.71 -2.22 -7.72
C GLY A 44 4.22 -2.14 -7.48
N TYR A 45 3.57 -3.29 -7.32
CA TYR A 45 2.15 -3.41 -7.07
C TYR A 45 1.88 -4.17 -5.77
N GLY A 46 1.08 -3.57 -4.90
CA GLY A 46 0.56 -4.18 -3.70
C GLY A 46 -0.96 -4.02 -3.59
N SER A 47 -1.56 -4.63 -2.58
CA SER A 47 -3.00 -4.50 -2.34
C SER A 47 -3.33 -4.61 -0.86
N VAL A 48 -4.47 -4.04 -0.48
CA VAL A 48 -4.96 -4.03 0.91
C VAL A 48 -6.47 -4.24 0.94
N PHE A 49 -6.96 -4.88 2.02
CA PHE A 49 -8.38 -4.96 2.33
C PHE A 49 -8.80 -3.72 3.14
N THR A 50 -8.82 -2.56 2.50
CA THR A 50 -9.21 -1.26 3.06
C THR A 50 -9.73 -0.37 1.94
N ASN A 51 -10.73 0.46 2.21
CA ASN A 51 -11.26 1.39 1.21
C ASN A 51 -10.23 2.45 0.81
N ASP A 52 -10.38 2.97 -0.41
CA ASP A 52 -9.47 3.92 -1.02
C ASP A 52 -9.34 5.23 -0.25
N GLY A 53 -10.44 5.77 0.27
CA GLY A 53 -10.42 7.01 1.06
C GLY A 53 -9.48 6.93 2.27
N LEU A 54 -9.51 5.81 2.99
CA LEU A 54 -8.63 5.56 4.13
C LEU A 54 -7.18 5.31 3.71
N VAL A 55 -6.96 4.61 2.59
CA VAL A 55 -5.61 4.34 2.07
C VAL A 55 -4.95 5.63 1.58
N LEU A 56 -5.67 6.45 0.80
CA LEU A 56 -5.18 7.74 0.32
C LEU A 56 -4.83 8.67 1.49
N ALA A 57 -5.67 8.72 2.52
CA ALA A 57 -5.38 9.50 3.73
C ALA A 57 -4.14 8.98 4.48
N ALA A 58 -3.95 7.66 4.57
CA ALA A 58 -2.74 7.08 5.14
C ALA A 58 -1.49 7.37 4.30
N LEU A 59 -1.61 7.38 2.96
CA LEU A 59 -0.51 7.73 2.08
C LEU A 59 -0.03 9.17 2.30
N GLU A 60 -0.92 10.13 2.56
CA GLU A 60 -0.51 11.51 2.88
C GLU A 60 0.38 11.58 4.13
N VAL A 61 0.15 10.70 5.11
CA VAL A 61 0.97 10.59 6.32
C VAL A 61 2.31 9.90 6.04
N LEU A 62 2.30 8.84 5.22
CA LEU A 62 3.47 7.99 4.98
C LEU A 62 4.41 8.57 3.91
N ARG A 63 3.89 9.33 2.95
CA ARG A 63 4.62 9.87 1.79
C ARG A 63 5.89 10.63 2.17
N PRO A 64 5.89 11.57 3.16
CA PRO A 64 7.11 12.28 3.56
C PRO A 64 8.22 11.36 4.08
N LEU A 65 7.87 10.16 4.58
CA LEU A 65 8.82 9.17 5.06
C LEU A 65 9.30 8.24 3.94
N LEU A 66 8.52 8.07 2.87
CA LEU A 66 8.77 7.15 1.76
C LEU A 66 9.61 7.73 0.64
N ILE A 67 9.30 8.95 0.19
CA ILE A 67 9.95 9.51 -1.00
C ILE A 67 11.46 9.61 -0.79
N GLY A 68 12.22 9.14 -1.78
CA GLY A 68 13.68 9.08 -1.76
C GLY A 68 14.28 7.88 -1.02
N GLN A 69 13.47 7.02 -0.39
CA GLN A 69 13.95 5.77 0.20
C GLN A 69 14.30 4.74 -0.89
N SER A 70 15.17 3.81 -0.55
CA SER A 70 15.48 2.66 -1.40
C SER A 70 14.24 1.79 -1.61
N ALA A 71 13.91 1.50 -2.87
CA ALA A 71 12.80 0.63 -3.24
C ALA A 71 13.12 -0.88 -3.14
N ILE A 72 14.40 -1.23 -2.93
CA ILE A 72 14.92 -2.61 -2.89
C ILE A 72 15.32 -3.07 -1.49
N GLU A 73 14.90 -2.34 -0.46
CA GLU A 73 15.11 -2.69 0.96
C GLU A 73 13.77 -2.71 1.71
N PRO A 74 12.80 -3.58 1.33
CA PRO A 74 11.43 -3.59 1.88
C PRO A 74 11.42 -3.64 3.41
N GLU A 75 12.12 -4.60 4.02
CA GLU A 75 12.14 -4.78 5.47
C GLU A 75 12.62 -3.52 6.22
N ARG A 76 13.71 -2.90 5.73
CA ARG A 76 14.29 -1.68 6.34
C ARG A 76 13.32 -0.51 6.27
N VAL A 77 12.67 -0.32 5.12
CA VAL A 77 11.73 0.80 4.91
C VAL A 77 10.46 0.57 5.72
N SER A 78 9.90 -0.63 5.69
CA SER A 78 8.70 -1.01 6.44
C SER A 78 8.89 -0.86 7.96
N GLU A 79 10.02 -1.32 8.51
CA GLU A 79 10.34 -1.13 9.93
C GLU A 79 10.47 0.36 10.27
N ARG A 80 11.16 1.15 9.43
CA ARG A 80 11.27 2.60 9.64
C ARG A 80 9.89 3.27 9.65
N LEU A 81 8.98 2.89 8.74
CA LEU A 81 7.62 3.41 8.74
C LEU A 81 6.88 3.03 10.02
N HIS A 82 6.93 1.76 10.44
CA HIS A 82 6.31 1.31 11.68
C HIS A 82 6.78 2.09 12.91
N GLN A 83 8.08 2.34 13.02
CA GLN A 83 8.65 3.14 14.12
C GLN A 83 8.15 4.58 14.11
N ASN A 84 8.05 5.20 12.94
CA ASN A 84 7.62 6.60 12.80
C ASN A 84 6.11 6.78 12.95
N THR A 85 5.32 5.72 12.77
CA THR A 85 3.86 5.75 12.95
C THR A 85 3.39 5.07 14.22
N PHE A 86 4.28 4.75 15.17
CA PHE A 86 3.96 4.01 16.38
C PHE A 86 2.74 4.57 17.16
N TRP A 87 2.67 5.89 17.29
CA TRP A 87 1.59 6.59 18.01
C TRP A 87 0.31 6.77 17.19
N LEU A 88 0.37 6.52 15.88
CA LEU A 88 -0.78 6.60 14.98
C LEU A 88 -1.57 5.28 14.94
N GLY A 89 -1.10 4.27 15.67
CA GLY A 89 -1.71 2.95 15.77
C GLY A 89 -0.78 1.84 15.26
N ARG A 90 -1.06 0.61 15.70
CA ARG A 90 -0.38 -0.62 15.27
C ARG A 90 -1.30 -1.57 14.51
N GLY A 91 -2.36 -1.00 13.93
CA GLY A 91 -3.38 -1.68 13.13
C GLY A 91 -4.24 -0.65 12.39
N GLY A 92 -5.19 -1.13 11.59
CA GLY A 92 -6.07 -0.26 10.81
C GLY A 92 -5.37 0.39 9.61
N SER A 93 -5.93 1.48 9.10
CA SER A 93 -5.61 2.03 7.78
C SER A 93 -4.14 2.33 7.52
N VAL A 94 -3.42 2.89 8.51
CA VAL A 94 -1.98 3.20 8.37
C VAL A 94 -1.17 1.92 8.24
N THR A 95 -1.43 0.94 9.11
CA THR A 95 -0.76 -0.37 9.06
C THR A 95 -1.11 -1.15 7.80
N HIS A 96 -2.38 -1.16 7.39
CA HIS A 96 -2.79 -1.82 6.16
C HIS A 96 -2.09 -1.19 4.94
N THR A 97 -2.10 0.14 4.83
CA THR A 97 -1.45 0.86 3.72
C THR A 97 0.06 0.58 3.68
N LEU A 98 0.71 0.55 4.84
CA LEU A 98 2.12 0.15 4.95
C LEU A 98 2.33 -1.28 4.43
N SER A 99 1.48 -2.25 4.77
CA SER A 99 1.56 -3.60 4.21
C SER A 99 1.40 -3.60 2.68
N GLY A 100 0.51 -2.77 2.13
CA GLY A 100 0.39 -2.61 0.67
C GLY A 100 1.67 -2.08 0.03
N ILE A 101 2.34 -1.12 0.67
CA ILE A 101 3.64 -0.60 0.22
C ILE A 101 4.73 -1.67 0.31
N ASP A 102 4.79 -2.42 1.41
CA ASP A 102 5.75 -3.51 1.61
C ASP A 102 5.65 -4.57 0.50
N ILE A 103 4.42 -5.02 0.20
CA ILE A 103 4.15 -5.94 -0.91
C ILE A 103 4.61 -5.36 -2.25
N ALA A 104 4.31 -4.08 -2.52
CA ALA A 104 4.74 -3.42 -3.75
C ALA A 104 6.28 -3.36 -3.87
N MET A 105 6.99 -3.14 -2.76
CA MET A 105 8.45 -3.15 -2.73
C MET A 105 9.03 -4.56 -2.94
N TRP A 106 8.39 -5.59 -2.40
CA TRP A 106 8.77 -6.98 -2.69
C TRP A 106 8.59 -7.34 -4.16
N ASP A 107 7.51 -6.87 -4.80
CA ASP A 107 7.30 -7.02 -6.24
C ASP A 107 8.38 -6.29 -7.06
N ILE A 108 8.80 -5.08 -6.66
CA ILE A 108 9.95 -4.38 -7.26
C ILE A 108 11.22 -5.23 -7.12
N LEU A 109 11.49 -5.76 -5.93
CA LEU A 109 12.69 -6.55 -5.68
C LEU A 109 12.72 -7.84 -6.52
N GLY A 110 11.58 -8.53 -6.65
CA GLY A 110 11.43 -9.69 -7.54
C GLY A 110 11.73 -9.34 -9.00
N LYS A 111 11.12 -8.24 -9.52
CA LYS A 111 11.37 -7.74 -10.88
C LYS A 111 12.83 -7.39 -11.16
N VAL A 112 13.48 -6.72 -10.20
CA VAL A 112 14.87 -6.28 -10.34
C VAL A 112 15.86 -7.44 -10.24
N THR A 113 15.55 -8.44 -9.41
CA THR A 113 16.44 -9.60 -9.20
C THR A 113 16.12 -10.79 -10.10
N GLY A 114 14.99 -10.78 -10.80
CA GLY A 114 14.55 -11.87 -11.67
C GLY A 114 14.13 -13.13 -10.89
N GLN A 115 13.54 -12.96 -9.71
CA GLN A 115 13.09 -14.03 -8.80
C GLN A 115 11.58 -13.98 -8.59
#